data_AF-A0A0Q6UN13-F1
#
_entry.id   AF-A0A0Q6UN13-F1
#
_cell.length_a   1.000
_cell.length_b   1.000
_cell.length_c   1.000
_cell.angle_alpha   90.00
_cell.angle_beta   90.00
_cell.angle_gamma   90.00
#
_symmetry.space_group_name_H-M   'P 1'
#
loop_
_entity.id
_entity.type
_entity.pdbx_description
1 polymer ?
#
loop_
_entity_poly.entity_id
_entity_poly.type
_entity_poly.pdbx_seq_one_letter_code
_entity_poly.pdbx_strand_id
1 'polypeptide(L)'
;MDEAFSVDDLIACYARGVFPMADAREDESVFLIDPERRGVLPLGGLHIPKRLARTVRNGPYEVRVDTAFEAVIEACATPRPGRAETWINHPIQRLYGQLYARGLAHSVETWLGDELVGGLYGVSLGGAFFGESMFSTARDASKVALVHLVARLLAGGYQLLDTQFLTDHLAQFGVTEISRADYRRRLTKALAVEGDFYGLAGGATGTDCLQAISQAS
;
A
#
# COMPACT_ATOMS: atom_id res chain seq x y z
N MET A 1 -6.47 -1.04 -34.39
CA MET A 1 -6.12 -2.06 -33.39
C MET A 1 -6.36 -1.37 -32.07
N ASP A 2 -7.48 -1.66 -31.41
CA ASP A 2 -7.76 -1.08 -30.09
C ASP A 2 -6.63 -1.53 -29.17
N GLU A 3 -5.80 -0.59 -28.77
CA GLU A 3 -4.64 -0.87 -27.93
C GLU A 3 -5.16 -1.15 -26.52
N ALA A 4 -5.04 -2.40 -26.08
CA ALA A 4 -5.49 -2.81 -24.76
C ALA A 4 -4.70 -2.03 -23.69
N PHE A 5 -5.40 -1.57 -22.64
CA PHE A 5 -4.82 -0.82 -21.53
C PHE A 5 -3.58 -1.52 -20.95
N SER A 6 -2.42 -0.87 -21.06
CA SER A 6 -1.11 -1.45 -20.75
C SER A 6 -0.61 -1.05 -19.36
N VAL A 7 0.48 -1.68 -18.91
CA VAL A 7 1.18 -1.27 -17.68
C VAL A 7 1.79 0.13 -17.81
N ASP A 8 2.20 0.55 -19.01
CA ASP A 8 2.71 1.89 -19.26
C ASP A 8 1.59 2.94 -19.13
N ASP A 9 0.38 2.62 -19.59
CA ASP A 9 -0.81 3.45 -19.36
C ASP A 9 -1.15 3.55 -17.87
N LEU A 10 -1.02 2.44 -17.13
CA LEU A 10 -1.23 2.41 -15.69
C LEU A 10 -0.22 3.31 -14.95
N ILE A 11 1.06 3.24 -15.29
CA ILE A 11 2.10 4.13 -14.72
C ILE A 11 1.74 5.60 -15.01
N ALA A 12 1.33 5.92 -16.24
CA ALA A 12 0.90 7.26 -16.61
C ALA A 12 -0.36 7.71 -15.84
N CYS A 13 -1.26 6.79 -15.49
CA CYS A 13 -2.40 7.08 -14.61
C CYS A 13 -1.93 7.45 -13.20
N TYR A 14 -1.06 6.65 -12.58
CA TYR A 14 -0.52 6.95 -11.25
C TYR A 14 0.21 8.29 -11.19
N ALA A 15 1.02 8.61 -12.21
CA ALA A 15 1.71 9.89 -12.31
C ALA A 15 0.76 11.11 -12.32
N ARG A 16 -0.52 10.91 -12.69
CA ARG A 16 -1.57 11.94 -12.71
C ARG A 16 -2.53 11.85 -11.52
N GLY A 17 -2.34 10.88 -10.63
CA GLY A 17 -3.21 10.64 -9.49
C GLY A 17 -4.45 9.84 -9.83
N VAL A 18 -4.43 9.04 -10.89
CA VAL A 18 -5.54 8.22 -11.37
C VAL A 18 -5.19 6.75 -11.14
N PHE A 19 -6.15 5.94 -10.68
CA PHE A 19 -5.93 4.53 -10.36
C PHE A 19 -7.03 3.64 -10.95
N PRO A 20 -6.73 2.36 -11.26
CA PRO A 20 -7.68 1.44 -11.84
C PRO A 20 -8.56 0.77 -10.77
N MET A 21 -9.80 0.50 -11.12
CA MET A 21 -10.71 -0.37 -10.38
C MET A 21 -11.54 -1.22 -11.36
N ALA A 22 -12.17 -2.28 -10.86
CA ALA A 22 -13.16 -3.08 -11.57
C ALA A 22 -14.39 -3.27 -10.69
N ASP A 23 -15.52 -3.62 -11.29
CA ASP A 23 -16.77 -3.84 -10.55
C ASP A 23 -16.75 -5.16 -9.77
N ALA A 24 -16.16 -6.21 -10.35
CA ALA A 24 -16.09 -7.53 -9.73
C ALA A 24 -14.84 -8.31 -10.16
N ARG A 25 -14.50 -9.36 -9.40
CA ARG A 25 -13.34 -10.25 -9.65
C ARG A 25 -13.32 -10.87 -11.05
N GLU A 26 -14.48 -11.33 -11.49
CA GLU A 26 -14.67 -12.04 -12.77
C GLU A 26 -14.93 -11.08 -13.95
N ASP A 27 -14.97 -9.76 -13.71
CA ASP A 27 -15.11 -8.79 -14.78
C ASP A 27 -13.79 -8.68 -15.57
N GLU A 28 -13.88 -8.52 -16.89
CA GLU A 28 -12.73 -8.26 -17.76
C GLU A 28 -12.46 -6.76 -17.92
N SER A 29 -13.40 -5.91 -17.53
CA SER A 29 -13.31 -4.46 -17.66
C SER A 29 -12.48 -3.82 -16.55
N VAL A 30 -11.81 -2.71 -16.89
CA VAL A 30 -11.11 -1.87 -15.92
C VAL A 30 -11.54 -0.43 -16.20
N PHE A 31 -11.90 0.29 -15.14
CA PHE A 31 -12.19 1.72 -15.21
C PHE A 31 -11.22 2.51 -14.34
N LEU A 32 -11.09 3.80 -14.66
CA LEU A 32 -10.15 4.70 -14.00
C LEU A 32 -10.88 5.66 -13.08
N ILE A 33 -10.34 5.86 -11.88
CA ILE A 33 -10.92 6.72 -10.84
C ILE A 33 -9.98 7.90 -10.54
N ASP A 34 -10.58 9.10 -10.53
CA ASP A 34 -9.96 10.37 -10.15
C ASP A 34 -10.91 11.10 -9.18
N PRO A 35 -10.86 10.82 -7.87
CA PRO A 35 -11.85 11.34 -6.93
C PRO A 35 -11.59 12.82 -6.63
N GLU A 36 -12.64 13.60 -6.34
CA GLU A 36 -12.49 15.02 -5.92
C GLU A 36 -11.76 15.16 -4.58
N ARG A 37 -11.80 14.09 -3.79
CA ARG A 37 -11.27 13.98 -2.44
C ARG A 37 -10.38 12.75 -2.35
N ARG A 38 -9.16 12.92 -1.84
CA ARG A 38 -8.16 11.86 -1.79
C ARG A 38 -7.73 11.57 -0.36
N GLY A 39 -7.76 10.29 0.01
CA GLY A 39 -7.20 9.80 1.27
C GLY A 39 -5.68 9.78 1.22
N VAL A 40 -5.03 10.38 2.21
CA VAL A 40 -3.57 10.35 2.38
C VAL A 40 -3.25 9.98 3.81
N LEU A 41 -2.38 8.98 3.99
CA LEU A 41 -1.83 8.62 5.29
C LEU A 41 -0.60 9.50 5.57
N PRO A 42 -0.54 10.17 6.74
CA PRO A 42 0.64 10.94 7.11
C PRO A 42 1.81 9.99 7.40
N LEU A 43 2.94 10.20 6.71
CA LEU A 43 4.18 9.48 6.97
C LEU A 43 4.80 9.93 8.31
N GLY A 44 4.97 11.24 8.48
CA GLY A 44 5.30 11.85 9.77
C GLY A 44 4.03 12.09 10.60
N GLY A 45 4.02 11.74 11.88
CA GLY A 45 2.84 11.87 12.73
C GLY A 45 1.80 10.76 12.57
N LEU A 46 2.16 9.59 12.02
CA LEU A 46 1.29 8.43 11.95
C LEU A 46 0.70 8.11 13.33
N HIS A 47 -0.62 8.05 13.45
CA HIS A 47 -1.25 7.66 14.71
C HIS A 47 -1.20 6.13 14.85
N ILE A 48 -0.46 5.63 15.85
CA ILE A 48 -0.42 4.20 16.16
C ILE A 48 -1.15 3.98 17.50
N PRO A 49 -2.31 3.29 17.51
CA PRO A 49 -2.99 2.96 18.76
C PRO A 49 -2.05 2.24 19.73
N LYS A 50 -2.07 2.61 21.02
CA LYS A 50 -1.15 2.06 22.05
C LYS A 50 -1.08 0.53 22.06
N ARG A 51 -2.24 -0.13 21.87
CA ARG A 51 -2.33 -1.59 21.79
C ARG A 51 -1.55 -2.14 20.59
N LEU A 52 -1.71 -1.52 19.43
CA LEU A 52 -1.01 -1.92 18.22
C LEU A 52 0.50 -1.69 18.36
N ALA A 53 0.92 -0.55 18.92
CA ALA A 53 2.34 -0.29 19.18
C ALA A 53 2.97 -1.39 20.07
N ARG A 54 2.22 -1.91 21.05
CA ARG A 54 2.66 -3.07 21.84
C ARG A 54 2.74 -4.35 21.01
N THR A 55 1.75 -4.62 20.16
CA THR A 55 1.78 -5.78 19.24
C THR A 55 3.00 -5.72 18.32
N VAL A 56 3.25 -4.57 17.68
CA VAL A 56 4.41 -4.37 16.80
C VAL A 56 5.72 -4.59 17.57
N ARG A 57 5.87 -3.99 18.75
CA ARG A 57 7.08 -4.15 19.58
C ARG A 57 7.35 -5.60 19.98
N ASN A 58 6.29 -6.37 20.25
CA ASN A 58 6.43 -7.78 20.63
C ASN A 58 6.81 -8.68 19.46
N GLY A 59 6.68 -8.22 18.21
CA GLY A 59 7.08 -8.96 17.01
C GLY A 59 6.48 -10.37 16.89
N PRO A 60 5.15 -10.55 16.96
CA PRO A 60 4.54 -11.88 16.84
C PRO A 60 4.59 -12.46 15.41
N TYR A 61 4.96 -11.64 14.43
CA TYR A 61 5.03 -12.00 13.02
C TYR A 61 6.43 -11.74 12.49
N GLU A 62 6.91 -12.61 11.62
CA GLU A 62 8.05 -12.30 10.76
C GLU A 62 7.56 -11.38 9.63
N VAL A 63 8.24 -10.25 9.42
CA VAL A 63 7.91 -9.32 8.36
C VAL A 63 8.88 -9.47 7.20
N ARG A 64 8.35 -9.78 6.02
CA ARG A 64 9.10 -9.90 4.77
C ARG A 64 8.60 -8.86 3.76
N VAL A 65 9.39 -8.61 2.73
CA VAL A 65 9.02 -7.73 1.62
C VAL A 65 9.39 -8.39 0.31
N ASP A 66 8.53 -8.25 -0.69
CA ASP A 66 8.77 -8.74 -2.06
C ASP A 66 9.19 -10.22 -2.13
N THR A 67 8.68 -11.05 -1.19
CA THR A 67 8.92 -12.51 -1.21
C THR A 67 7.71 -13.30 -1.68
N ALA A 68 6.52 -12.70 -1.64
CA ALA A 68 5.26 -13.35 -2.01
C ALA A 68 4.23 -12.38 -2.61
N PHE A 69 4.67 -11.44 -3.47
CA PHE A 69 3.81 -10.41 -4.07
C PHE A 69 2.52 -10.99 -4.71
N GLU A 70 2.65 -12.04 -5.53
CA GLU A 70 1.50 -12.70 -6.18
C GLU A 70 0.51 -13.29 -5.16
N ALA A 71 1.01 -13.87 -4.06
CA ALA A 71 0.15 -14.41 -3.01
C ALA A 71 -0.55 -13.29 -2.22
N VAL A 72 0.12 -12.16 -1.99
CA VAL A 72 -0.46 -10.99 -1.33
C VAL A 72 -1.61 -10.41 -2.14
N ILE A 73 -1.42 -10.19 -3.45
CA ILE A 73 -2.48 -9.65 -4.31
C ILE A 73 -3.65 -10.63 -4.43
N GLU A 74 -3.39 -11.94 -4.55
CA GLU A 74 -4.44 -12.96 -4.56
C GLU A 74 -5.23 -12.98 -3.25
N ALA A 75 -4.55 -12.90 -2.09
CA ALA A 75 -5.20 -12.85 -0.79
C ALA A 75 -6.02 -11.57 -0.55
N CYS A 76 -5.63 -10.46 -1.19
CA CYS A 76 -6.41 -9.21 -1.24
C CYS A 76 -7.63 -9.33 -2.18
N ALA A 77 -7.51 -10.10 -3.26
CA ALA A 77 -8.59 -10.34 -4.21
C ALA A 77 -9.61 -11.38 -3.73
N THR A 78 -9.22 -12.27 -2.81
CA THR A 78 -10.10 -13.33 -2.31
C THR A 78 -11.28 -12.76 -1.50
N PRO A 79 -12.54 -13.09 -1.84
CA PRO A 79 -13.72 -12.69 -1.07
C PRO A 79 -13.67 -13.14 0.39
N ARG A 80 -14.30 -12.36 1.28
CA ARG A 80 -14.30 -12.64 2.73
C ARG A 80 -15.70 -12.45 3.32
N PRO A 81 -16.02 -13.05 4.48
CA PRO A 81 -17.27 -12.76 5.17
C PRO A 81 -17.44 -11.24 5.36
N GLY A 82 -18.50 -10.67 4.78
CA GLY A 82 -18.76 -9.21 4.81
C GLY A 82 -18.14 -8.38 3.67
N ARG A 83 -17.34 -8.99 2.79
CA ARG A 83 -16.82 -8.38 1.55
C ARG A 83 -16.96 -9.40 0.41
N ALA A 84 -18.16 -9.44 -0.16
CA ALA A 84 -18.53 -10.42 -1.19
C ALA A 84 -17.83 -10.16 -2.53
N GLU A 85 -17.53 -8.90 -2.85
CA GLU A 85 -16.93 -8.49 -4.12
C GLU A 85 -15.64 -7.70 -3.89
N THR A 86 -14.64 -7.99 -4.71
CA THR A 86 -13.38 -7.25 -4.78
C THR A 86 -13.32 -6.50 -6.10
N TRP A 87 -12.67 -5.34 -6.09
CA TRP A 87 -12.36 -4.58 -7.30
C TRP A 87 -11.11 -5.11 -8.01
N ILE A 88 -10.38 -6.05 -7.41
CA ILE A 88 -9.14 -6.62 -7.97
C ILE A 88 -9.52 -7.79 -8.89
N ASN A 89 -9.81 -7.49 -10.15
CA ASN A 89 -10.05 -8.50 -11.18
C ASN A 89 -8.74 -9.09 -11.74
N HIS A 90 -8.86 -10.11 -12.59
CA HIS A 90 -7.69 -10.74 -13.22
C HIS A 90 -6.86 -9.78 -14.11
N PRO A 91 -7.46 -8.89 -14.94
CA PRO A 91 -6.72 -7.83 -15.62
C PRO A 91 -5.88 -6.96 -14.69
N ILE A 92 -6.47 -6.43 -13.62
CA ILE A 92 -5.76 -5.65 -12.60
C ILE A 92 -4.62 -6.47 -12.03
N GLN A 93 -4.86 -7.69 -11.55
CA GLN A 93 -3.81 -8.53 -10.98
C GLN A 93 -2.62 -8.73 -11.94
N ARG A 94 -2.87 -8.92 -13.24
CA ARG A 94 -1.80 -9.01 -14.25
C ARG A 94 -1.00 -7.71 -14.38
N LEU A 95 -1.68 -6.55 -14.41
CA LEU A 95 -1.01 -5.25 -14.51
C LEU A 95 -0.08 -5.00 -13.31
N TYR A 96 -0.52 -5.34 -12.10
CA TYR A 96 0.31 -5.19 -10.90
C TYR A 96 1.44 -6.21 -10.82
N GLY A 97 1.24 -7.42 -11.33
CA GLY A 97 2.34 -8.37 -11.54
C GLY A 97 3.40 -7.82 -12.49
N GLN A 98 3.00 -7.11 -13.55
CA GLN A 98 3.94 -6.43 -14.46
C GLN A 98 4.63 -5.23 -13.78
N LEU A 99 3.94 -4.45 -12.95
CA LEU A 99 4.56 -3.40 -12.14
C LEU A 99 5.61 -3.97 -11.19
N TYR A 100 5.28 -5.08 -10.52
CA TYR A 100 6.20 -5.78 -9.62
C TYR A 100 7.44 -6.27 -10.37
N ALA A 101 7.27 -6.92 -11.53
CA ALA A 101 8.39 -7.36 -12.38
C ALA A 101 9.28 -6.20 -12.87
N ARG A 102 8.74 -4.97 -12.93
CA ARG A 102 9.49 -3.74 -13.26
C ARG A 102 10.07 -3.02 -12.03
N GLY A 103 9.91 -3.57 -10.83
CA GLY A 103 10.36 -2.96 -9.57
C GLY A 103 9.56 -1.72 -9.16
N LEU A 104 8.33 -1.58 -9.66
CA LEU A 104 7.44 -0.44 -9.41
C LEU A 104 6.27 -0.79 -8.49
N ALA A 105 6.13 -2.04 -8.08
CA ALA A 105 5.17 -2.44 -7.05
C ALA A 105 5.88 -3.29 -6.00
N HIS A 106 5.40 -3.20 -4.77
CA HIS A 106 6.01 -3.88 -3.63
C HIS A 106 4.97 -4.43 -2.67
N SER A 107 5.33 -5.51 -1.98
CA SER A 107 4.56 -6.11 -0.89
C SER A 107 5.25 -5.96 0.47
N VAL A 108 4.45 -5.80 1.52
CA VAL A 108 4.88 -5.99 2.91
C VAL A 108 4.03 -7.11 3.50
N GLU A 109 4.69 -8.15 3.97
CA GLU A 109 4.09 -9.44 4.29
C GLU A 109 4.30 -9.76 5.76
N THR A 110 3.29 -10.30 6.43
CA THR A 110 3.38 -10.79 7.80
C THR A 110 3.17 -12.29 7.85
N TRP A 111 4.16 -13.00 8.36
CA TRP A 111 4.22 -14.45 8.41
C TRP A 111 4.14 -14.97 9.84
N LEU A 112 3.41 -16.06 10.04
CA LEU A 112 3.38 -16.82 11.28
C LEU A 112 3.93 -18.22 11.00
N GLY A 113 5.22 -18.43 11.29
CA GLY A 113 5.93 -19.58 10.74
C GLY A 113 5.97 -19.50 9.21
N ASP A 114 5.52 -20.56 8.54
CA ASP A 114 5.47 -20.61 7.07
C ASP A 114 4.12 -20.12 6.49
N GLU A 115 3.20 -19.67 7.34
CA GLU A 115 1.88 -19.19 6.90
C GLU A 115 1.88 -17.67 6.67
N LEU A 116 1.49 -17.25 5.47
CA LEU A 116 1.25 -15.85 5.14
C LEU A 116 -0.11 -15.40 5.72
N VAL A 117 -0.07 -14.70 6.86
CA VAL A 117 -1.27 -14.37 7.66
C VAL A 117 -1.76 -12.92 7.51
N GLY A 118 -1.08 -12.13 6.70
CA GLY A 118 -1.46 -10.77 6.39
C GLY A 118 -0.43 -10.08 5.52
N GLY A 119 -0.80 -8.91 5.04
CA GLY A 119 0.09 -8.10 4.23
C GLY A 119 -0.66 -7.00 3.49
N LEU A 120 0.11 -6.23 2.75
CA LEU A 120 -0.37 -5.21 1.85
C LEU A 120 0.53 -5.13 0.63
N TYR A 121 0.04 -4.53 -0.44
CA TYR A 121 0.84 -4.18 -1.59
C TYR A 121 0.55 -2.76 -2.05
N GLY A 122 1.47 -2.20 -2.82
CA GLY A 122 1.30 -0.89 -3.41
C GLY A 122 2.26 -0.63 -4.55
N VAL A 123 2.08 0.53 -5.19
CA VAL A 123 2.91 1.01 -6.31
C VAL A 123 3.87 2.07 -5.79
N SER A 124 5.13 2.01 -6.23
CA SER A 124 6.16 3.00 -5.95
C SER A 124 6.49 3.77 -7.23
N LEU A 125 6.37 5.10 -7.18
CA LEU A 125 6.76 5.98 -8.27
C LEU A 125 7.39 7.27 -7.70
N GLY A 126 8.66 7.48 -7.99
CA GLY A 126 9.45 8.52 -7.30
C GLY A 126 9.38 8.33 -5.78
N GLY A 127 9.18 9.40 -5.03
CA GLY A 127 8.90 9.36 -3.59
C GLY A 127 7.42 9.26 -3.22
N ALA A 128 6.55 8.81 -4.14
CA ALA A 128 5.15 8.50 -3.85
C ALA A 128 4.93 6.99 -3.76
N PHE A 129 4.22 6.55 -2.72
CA PHE A 129 3.73 5.19 -2.58
C PHE A 129 2.21 5.17 -2.58
N PHE A 130 1.62 4.35 -3.44
CA PHE A 130 0.18 4.17 -3.57
C PHE A 130 -0.19 2.85 -2.92
N GLY A 131 -0.73 2.90 -1.70
CA GLY A 131 -1.16 1.69 -0.98
C GLY A 131 -2.46 1.18 -1.58
N GLU A 132 -2.46 -0.01 -2.19
CA GLU A 132 -3.60 -0.49 -2.97
C GLU A 132 -4.59 -1.30 -2.15
N SER A 133 -4.09 -2.35 -1.52
CA SER A 133 -4.93 -3.20 -0.71
C SER A 133 -4.14 -3.90 0.36
N MET A 134 -4.88 -4.40 1.34
CA MET A 134 -4.33 -5.17 2.43
C MET A 134 -5.28 -6.27 2.84
N PHE A 135 -4.72 -7.31 3.44
CA PHE A 135 -5.45 -8.47 3.89
C PHE A 135 -4.89 -8.95 5.23
N SER A 136 -5.74 -9.61 6.01
CA SER A 136 -5.38 -10.15 7.33
C SER A 136 -6.18 -11.41 7.60
N THR A 137 -5.54 -12.50 7.97
CA THR A 137 -6.17 -13.73 8.49
C THR A 137 -5.81 -13.97 9.96
N ALA A 138 -4.76 -13.32 10.46
CA ALA A 138 -4.45 -13.23 11.88
C ALA A 138 -4.70 -11.83 12.46
N ARG A 139 -4.74 -11.76 13.80
CA ARG A 139 -5.02 -10.53 14.55
C ARG A 139 -3.97 -9.45 14.30
N ASP A 140 -4.41 -8.27 13.87
CA ASP A 140 -3.55 -7.09 13.67
C ASP A 140 -2.43 -7.29 12.62
N ALA A 141 -2.41 -8.40 11.86
CA ALA A 141 -1.35 -8.73 10.91
C ALA A 141 -1.20 -7.66 9.80
N SER A 142 -2.30 -7.28 9.13
CA SER A 142 -2.25 -6.19 8.13
C SER A 142 -1.82 -4.83 8.72
N LYS A 143 -2.12 -4.58 10.00
CA LYS A 143 -1.75 -3.34 10.68
C LYS A 143 -0.27 -3.33 11.03
N VAL A 144 0.30 -4.48 11.40
CA VAL A 144 1.75 -4.65 11.55
C VAL A 144 2.43 -4.39 10.21
N ALA A 145 1.92 -4.98 9.11
CA ALA A 145 2.43 -4.69 7.77
C ALA A 145 2.38 -3.18 7.43
N LEU A 146 1.30 -2.48 7.79
CA LEU A 146 1.17 -1.04 7.59
C LEU A 146 2.20 -0.22 8.37
N VAL A 147 2.46 -0.56 9.63
CA VAL A 147 3.48 0.13 10.44
C VAL A 147 4.87 -0.08 9.83
N HIS A 148 5.18 -1.31 9.40
CA HIS A 148 6.43 -1.62 8.72
C HIS A 148 6.56 -0.92 7.35
N LEU A 149 5.46 -0.79 6.59
CA LEU A 149 5.42 0.01 5.37
C LEU A 149 5.79 1.47 5.68
N VAL A 150 5.13 2.12 6.64
CA VAL A 150 5.40 3.55 6.91
C VAL A 150 6.84 3.78 7.35
N ALA A 151 7.38 2.93 8.23
CA ALA A 151 8.78 3.01 8.62
C ALA A 151 9.74 2.88 7.42
N ARG A 152 9.42 1.98 6.48
CA ARG A 152 10.17 1.78 5.25
C ARG A 152 10.11 2.99 4.32
N LEU A 153 8.93 3.56 4.14
CA LEU A 153 8.74 4.77 3.33
C LEU A 153 9.49 5.97 3.92
N LEU A 154 9.48 6.13 5.24
CA LEU A 154 10.26 7.16 5.92
C LEU A 154 11.78 6.98 5.72
N ALA A 155 12.29 5.77 5.94
CA ALA A 155 13.70 5.46 5.73
C ALA A 155 14.13 5.62 4.26
N GLY A 156 13.21 5.32 3.33
CA GLY A 156 13.39 5.44 1.88
C GLY A 156 13.20 6.84 1.31
N GLY A 157 12.94 7.86 2.13
CA GLY A 157 12.79 9.25 1.66
C GLY A 157 11.48 9.55 0.92
N TYR A 158 10.47 8.68 1.02
CA TYR A 158 9.15 8.93 0.45
C TYR A 158 8.46 10.12 1.13
N GLN A 159 7.63 10.81 0.36
CA GLN A 159 6.96 12.04 0.78
C GLN A 159 5.44 11.94 0.75
N LEU A 160 4.89 10.91 0.10
CA LEU A 160 3.46 10.72 -0.07
C LEU A 160 3.09 9.25 0.07
N LEU A 161 2.18 8.95 1.00
CA LEU A 161 1.49 7.66 1.07
C LEU A 161 0.00 7.87 0.78
N ASP A 162 -0.40 7.47 -0.42
CA ASP A 162 -1.76 7.54 -0.91
C ASP A 162 -2.56 6.30 -0.48
N THR A 163 -3.79 6.52 0.01
CA THR A 163 -4.72 5.46 0.42
C THR A 163 -6.00 5.47 -0.40
N GLN A 164 -6.02 6.23 -1.50
CA GLN A 164 -7.13 6.52 -2.42
C GLN A 164 -8.33 7.17 -1.72
N PHE A 165 -8.95 6.47 -0.78
CA PHE A 165 -10.11 6.89 -0.01
C PHE A 165 -9.82 6.91 1.49
N LEU A 166 -10.60 7.72 2.21
CA LEU A 166 -10.73 7.58 3.66
C LEU A 166 -11.64 6.39 3.96
N THR A 167 -11.20 5.50 4.85
CA THR A 167 -12.02 4.38 5.35
C THR A 167 -11.98 4.37 6.87
N ASP A 168 -13.02 3.86 7.53
CA ASP A 168 -13.05 3.74 8.99
C ASP A 168 -11.86 2.93 9.53
N HIS A 169 -11.43 1.92 8.77
CA HIS A 169 -10.24 1.14 9.10
C HIS A 169 -8.98 2.01 9.12
N LEU A 170 -8.76 2.85 8.11
CA LEU A 170 -7.55 3.66 8.02
C LEU A 170 -7.63 4.96 8.83
N ALA A 171 -8.83 5.44 9.16
CA ALA A 171 -9.06 6.61 9.99
C ALA A 171 -8.38 6.50 11.36
N GLN A 172 -8.32 5.27 11.92
CA GLN A 172 -7.62 5.00 13.18
C GLN A 172 -6.10 5.25 13.13
N PHE A 173 -5.53 5.44 11.93
CA PHE A 173 -4.11 5.74 11.72
C PHE A 173 -3.84 7.22 11.41
N GLY A 174 -4.89 8.04 11.37
CA GLY A 174 -4.79 9.47 11.07
C GLY A 174 -4.83 9.79 9.57
N VAL A 175 -5.41 8.91 8.73
CA VAL A 175 -5.69 9.29 7.33
C VAL A 175 -6.49 10.59 7.30
N THR A 176 -6.07 11.48 6.40
CA THR A 176 -6.76 12.73 6.12
C THR A 176 -7.27 12.75 4.70
N GLU A 177 -8.37 13.44 4.48
CA GLU A 177 -8.93 13.65 3.16
C GLU A 177 -8.58 15.06 2.67
N ILE A 178 -7.95 15.15 1.49
CA ILE A 178 -7.52 16.43 0.89
C ILE A 178 -8.18 16.63 -0.47
N SER A 179 -8.23 17.88 -0.94
CA SER A 179 -8.75 18.18 -2.28
C SER A 179 -7.87 17.55 -3.36
N ARG A 180 -8.44 17.20 -4.51
CA ARG A 180 -7.69 16.73 -5.69
C ARG A 180 -6.55 17.68 -6.08
N ALA A 181 -6.79 18.98 -6.00
CA ALA A 181 -5.78 20.00 -6.29
C ALA A 181 -4.60 19.94 -5.31
N ASP A 182 -4.88 19.80 -4.02
CA ASP A 182 -3.85 19.64 -3.00
C ASP A 182 -3.08 18.34 -3.15
N TYR A 183 -3.79 17.24 -3.44
CA TYR A 183 -3.18 15.95 -3.68
C TYR A 183 -2.24 15.99 -4.89
N ARG A 184 -2.69 16.50 -6.05
CA ARG A 184 -1.84 16.62 -7.23
C ARG A 184 -0.59 17.46 -6.97
N ARG A 185 -0.72 18.56 -6.22
CA ARG A 185 0.44 19.38 -5.82
C ARG A 185 1.44 18.58 -4.98
N ARG A 186 0.97 17.74 -4.04
CA ARG A 186 1.85 16.86 -3.24
C ARG A 186 2.46 15.75 -4.08
N LEU A 187 1.67 15.13 -4.95
CA LEU A 187 2.11 14.10 -5.87
C LEU A 187 3.22 14.61 -6.80
N THR A 188 3.04 15.76 -7.45
CA THR A 188 4.09 16.35 -8.30
C THR A 188 5.41 16.55 -7.56
N LYS A 189 5.37 16.96 -6.29
CA LYS A 189 6.58 17.09 -5.47
C LYS A 189 7.21 15.74 -5.16
N ALA A 190 6.40 14.76 -4.76
CA ALA A 190 6.85 13.42 -4.44
C ALA A 190 7.45 12.71 -5.67
N LEU A 191 6.88 12.90 -6.86
CA LEU A 191 7.41 12.35 -8.13
C LEU A 191 8.77 12.96 -8.53
N ALA A 192 9.14 14.12 -7.99
CA ALA A 192 10.41 14.79 -8.28
C ALA A 192 11.57 14.31 -7.40
N VAL A 193 11.31 13.43 -6.43
CA VAL A 193 12.35 12.78 -5.62
C VAL A 193 12.38 11.28 -5.91
N GLU A 194 13.50 10.64 -5.62
CA GLU A 194 13.67 9.20 -5.75
C GLU A 194 13.44 8.55 -4.38
N GLY A 195 12.46 7.66 -4.31
CA GLY A 195 12.19 6.86 -3.12
C GLY A 195 12.92 5.52 -3.19
N ASP A 196 13.56 5.11 -2.10
CA ASP A 196 14.20 3.80 -1.96
C ASP A 196 13.38 2.89 -1.05
N PHE A 197 12.56 2.02 -1.63
CA PHE A 197 11.75 1.06 -0.87
C PHE A 197 12.62 0.12 0.00
N TYR A 198 13.86 -0.16 -0.40
CA TYR A 198 14.75 -1.05 0.34
C TYR A 198 15.65 -0.31 1.35
N GLY A 199 15.46 1.01 1.51
CA GLY A 199 16.29 1.85 2.38
C GLY A 199 16.21 1.49 3.87
N LEU A 200 15.13 0.83 4.30
CA LEU A 200 15.06 0.22 5.63
C LEU A 200 15.77 -1.13 5.63
N ALA A 201 16.79 -1.25 6.49
CA ALA A 201 17.63 -2.44 6.62
C ALA A 201 16.80 -3.74 6.76
N GLY A 202 17.25 -4.79 6.08
CA GLY A 202 16.69 -6.14 6.22
C GLY A 202 16.73 -6.60 7.69
N GLY A 203 15.61 -7.11 8.18
CA GLY A 203 15.48 -7.56 9.58
C GLY A 203 15.13 -6.46 10.59
N ALA A 204 14.77 -5.25 10.15
CA ALA A 204 14.28 -4.21 11.05
C ALA A 204 13.14 -4.73 11.95
N THR A 205 13.33 -4.61 13.26
CA THR A 205 12.36 -5.08 14.24
C THR A 205 11.18 -4.13 14.32
N GLY A 206 10.08 -4.57 14.94
CA GLY A 206 8.97 -3.67 15.25
C GLY A 206 9.38 -2.48 16.13
N THR A 207 10.40 -2.63 16.98
CA THR A 207 10.94 -1.52 17.78
C THR A 207 11.62 -0.48 16.91
N ASP A 208 12.44 -0.91 15.95
CA ASP A 208 13.13 -0.01 15.01
C ASP A 208 12.12 0.77 14.17
N CYS A 209 11.06 0.09 13.71
CA CYS A 209 9.99 0.72 12.94
C CYS A 209 9.25 1.79 13.75
N LEU A 210 8.89 1.48 15.01
CA LEU A 210 8.24 2.45 15.88
C LEU A 210 9.14 3.66 16.17
N GLN A 211 10.45 3.43 16.35
CA GLN A 211 11.41 4.50 16.59
C GLN A 211 11.52 5.43 15.37
N ALA A 212 11.67 4.87 14.17
CA ALA A 212 11.74 5.64 12.93
C ALA A 212 10.51 6.55 12.73
N ILE A 213 9.32 6.02 12.98
CA ILE A 213 8.06 6.77 12.89
C ILE A 213 8.00 7.89 13.94
N SER A 214 8.42 7.61 15.18
CA SER A 214 8.40 8.61 16.25
C SER A 214 9.37 9.77 16.02
N GLN A 215 10.50 9.53 15.36
CA GLN A 215 11.52 10.56 15.06
C GLN A 215 11.12 11.47 13.89
N ALA A 216 10.24 10.98 13.01
CA ALA A 216 9.69 11.74 11.89
C ALA A 216 8.44 12.57 12.25
N SER A 217 7.99 12.51 13.51
CA SER A 217 6.76 13.14 14.00
C SER A 217 7.03 14.46 14.73
#